data_AF-A0A9E5YQW0-F1
#
_entry.id   AF-A0A9E5YQW0-F1
#
_cell.length_a   1.000
_cell.length_b   1.000
_cell.length_c   1.000
_cell.angle_alpha   90.00
_cell.angle_beta   90.00
_cell.angle_gamma   90.00
#
_symmetry.space_group_name_H-M   'P 1'
#
loop_
_entity.id
_entity.type
_entity.pdbx_description
1 polymer ?
#
loop_
_entity_poly.entity_id
_entity_poly.type
_entity_poly.pdbx_seq_one_letter_code
_entity_poly.pdbx_strand_id
1 'polypeptide(L)' 'HLEAAYHSVVWDGKDASGVSVSSGVYFYKMKTEKYNSIKKMILMK' A
#
# COMPACT_ATOMS: atom_id res chain seq x y z
N HIS A 1 11.85 -12.77 -8.44
CA HIS A 1 12.66 -12.09 -7.41
C HIS A 1 12.89 -10.68 -7.93
N LEU A 2 12.49 -9.63 -7.22
CA LEU A 2 12.76 -8.25 -7.67
C LEU A 2 14.23 -7.94 -7.38
N GLU A 3 14.91 -7.29 -8.32
CA GLU A 3 16.29 -6.87 -8.11
C GLU A 3 16.38 -5.76 -7.05
N ALA A 4 17.57 -5.61 -6.46
CA ALA A 4 17.84 -4.55 -5.50
C ALA A 4 17.82 -3.19 -6.21
N ALA A 5 16.72 -2.46 -6.05
CA ALA A 5 16.49 -1.15 -6.65
C ALA A 5 15.37 -0.41 -5.90
N TYR A 6 15.12 0.83 -6.30
CA TYR A 6 13.94 1.57 -5.86
C TYR A 6 12.70 1.03 -6.60
N HIS A 7 11.70 0.62 -5.82
CA HIS A 7 10.42 0.11 -6.33
C HIS A 7 9.29 1.01 -5.88
N SER A 8 8.37 1.30 -6.80
CA SER A 8 7.14 2.06 -6.53
C SER A 8 5.93 1.22 -6.88
N VAL A 9 4.94 1.21 -5.98
CA VAL A 9 3.63 0.58 -6.21
C VAL A 9 2.56 1.61 -5.94
N VAL A 10 1.61 1.73 -6.85
CA VAL A 10 0.43 2.58 -6.71
C VAL A 10 -0.75 1.67 -6.36
N TRP A 11 -1.42 1.96 -5.26
CA TRP A 11 -2.67 1.28 -4.92
C TRP A 11 -3.81 1.85 -5.78
N ASP A 12 -4.63 0.96 -6.33
CA ASP A 12 -5.72 1.28 -7.24
C ASP A 12 -7.04 1.63 -6.53
N GLY A 13 -7.04 1.68 -5.20
CA GLY A 13 -8.23 1.96 -4.40
C GLY A 13 -9.20 0.77 -4.32
N LYS A 14 -8.76 -0.45 -4.62
CA LYS A 14 -9.58 -1.66 -4.49
C LYS A 14 -9.17 -2.53 -3.31
N ASP A 15 -10.15 -3.24 -2.75
CA ASP A 15 -9.91 -4.28 -1.77
C ASP A 15 -9.53 -5.63 -2.44
N ALA A 16 -9.34 -6.66 -1.61
CA ALA A 16 -8.96 -8.00 -2.06
C ALA A 16 -10.04 -8.70 -2.92
N SER A 17 -11.28 -8.23 -2.90
CA SER A 17 -12.36 -8.72 -3.77
C SER A 17 -12.44 -7.97 -5.10
N GLY A 18 -11.59 -6.95 -5.31
CA GLY A 18 -11.60 -6.10 -6.48
C GLY A 18 -12.64 -4.97 -6.41
N VAL A 19 -13.22 -4.72 -5.23
CA VAL A 19 -14.24 -3.68 -5.03
C VAL A 19 -13.58 -2.36 -4.63
N SER A 20 -14.00 -1.26 -5.27
CA SER A 20 -13.52 0.09 -4.94
C SER A 20 -13.94 0.49 -3.54
N VAL A 21 -12.99 0.95 -2.73
CA VAL A 21 -13.27 1.39 -1.37
C VAL A 21 -13.70 2.87 -1.31
N SER A 22 -14.16 3.32 -0.14
CA SER A 22 -14.57 4.71 0.10
C SER A 22 -13.39 5.67 0.23
N SER A 23 -13.63 6.97 0.09
CA SER A 23 -12.62 7.98 0.47
C SER A 23 -12.30 7.85 1.96
N GLY A 24 -11.03 7.95 2.34
CA GLY A 24 -10.63 7.73 3.73
C GLY A 24 -9.13 7.60 3.94
N VAL A 25 -8.74 7.36 5.20
CA VAL A 25 -7.36 7.10 5.60
C VAL A 25 -7.14 5.59 5.69
N TYR A 26 -6.13 5.12 4.97
CA TYR A 26 -5.73 3.72 4.91
C TYR A 26 -4.32 3.56 5.47
N PHE A 27 -4.12 2.56 6.33
CA PHE A 27 -2.80 2.23 6.85
C PHE A 27 -2.21 1.06 6.07
N TYR A 28 -0.92 1.14 5.74
CA TYR A 28 -0.18 0.03 5.14
C TYR A 28 1.10 -0.23 5.90
N LYS A 29 1.55 -1.48 5.84
CA LYS A 29 2.76 -1.96 6.53
C LYS A 29 3.73 -2.54 5.52
N MET A 30 4.96 -2.05 5.54
CA MET A 30 6.09 -2.67 4.85
C MET A 30 6.86 -3.54 5.84
N LYS A 31 7.02 -4.83 5.53
CA LYS A 31 7.71 -5.80 6.38
C LYS A 31 8.77 -6.56 5.58
N THR A 32 10.00 -6.56 6.07
CA THR A 32 11.09 -7.46 5.68
C THR A 32 11.71 -8.05 6.95
N GLU A 33 12.75 -8.89 6.83
CA GLU A 33 13.44 -9.45 8.01
C GLU A 33 14.03 -8.37 8.94
N LYS A 34 14.53 -7.27 8.38
CA LYS A 34 15.20 -6.18 9.13
C LYS A 34 14.46 -4.84 9.11
N TYR A 35 13.29 -4.78 8.46
CA TYR A 35 12.53 -3.54 8.31
C TYR A 35 11.05 -3.73 8.63
N ASN A 36 10.50 -2.80 9.40
CA ASN A 36 9.08 -2.77 9.74
C ASN A 36 8.64 -1.32 9.84
N SER A 37 7.76 -0.87 8.95
CA SER A 37 7.26 0.50 8.94
C SER A 37 5.78 0.51 8.60
N ILE A 38 5.03 1.32 9.34
CA ILE A 38 3.61 1.61 9.10
C ILE A 38 3.51 3.04 8.59
N LYS A 39 2.73 3.23 7.52
CA LYS A 39 2.46 4.53 6.92
C LYS A 39 0.96 4.68 6.66
N LYS A 40 0.51 5.93 6.60
CA LYS A 40 -0.87 6.29 6.23
C LYS A 40 -0.93 6.77 4.79
N MET A 41 -2.02 6.46 4.11
CA MET A 41 -2.37 6.89 2.76
C MET A 41 -3.77 7.49 2.80
N ILE A 42 -4.01 8.54 2.02
CA ILE A 42 -5.32 9.20 1.93
C ILE A 42 -5.87 8.91 0.54
N LEU A 43 -7.06 8.33 0.47
CA LEU A 43 -7.82 8.17 -0.76
C LEU A 43 -8.89 9.25 -0.82
N MET A 44 -8.88 10.04 -1.88
CA MET A 44 -9.89 11.05 -2.20
C MET A 44 -10.51 10.67 -3.54
N LYS A 45 -11.84 10.73 -3.63
CA LYS A 45 -12.61 10.55 -4.87
C LYS A 45 -12.91 11.90 -5.50
#